data_AF-A0A353EVU6-F1
#
_entry.id   AF-A0A353EVU6-F1
#
_cell.length_a   1.000
_cell.length_b   1.000
_cell.length_c   1.000
_cell.angle_alpha   90.00
_cell.angle_beta   90.00
_cell.angle_gamma   90.00
#
_symmetry.space_group_name_H-M   'P 1'
#
loop_
_entity.id
_entity.type
_entity.pdbx_description
1 polymer ?
#
loop_
_entity_poly.entity_id
_entity_poly.type
_entity_poly.pdbx_seq_one_letter_code
_entity_poly.pdbx_strand_id
1 'polypeptide(L)'
;MENGAVARRLVVREGYAVLLTAELFLSIPQEFARLTDFTARSGEVMLRRLFREEGERARSEYLAAEDHAARARWRVRRLRVTARCEPTDDRHCRVLLTADLNGTVLQSEERVWNLEEETLLPPRQSRRLTRVAVKKRPTSTKN
;
A
#
# COMPACT_ATOMS: atom_id res chain seq x y z
N MET A 1 16.78 6.41 -13.29
CA MET A 1 16.44 6.11 -11.89
C MET A 1 15.49 4.92 -11.92
N GLU A 2 16.01 3.71 -11.74
CA GLU A 2 15.19 2.50 -11.75
C GLU A 2 14.51 2.36 -10.39
N ASN A 3 13.23 2.70 -10.33
CA ASN A 3 12.38 2.40 -9.18
C ASN A 3 12.30 0.87 -9.06
N GLY A 4 12.97 0.29 -8.07
CA GLY A 4 12.94 -1.14 -7.81
C GLY A 4 11.54 -1.61 -7.42
N ALA A 5 10.79 -2.14 -8.38
CA ALA A 5 9.48 -2.73 -8.15
C ALA A 5 9.64 -4.12 -7.53
N VAL A 6 9.80 -4.20 -6.20
CA VAL A 6 9.71 -5.49 -5.50
C VAL A 6 8.26 -5.96 -5.52
N ALA A 7 7.92 -6.79 -6.51
CA ALA A 7 6.60 -7.40 -6.67
C ALA A 7 6.51 -8.70 -5.87
N ARG A 8 6.13 -8.62 -4.59
CA ARG A 8 5.78 -9.81 -3.81
C ARG A 8 4.32 -10.18 -4.08
N ARG A 9 4.06 -11.40 -4.55
CA ARG A 9 2.70 -11.90 -4.83
C ARG A 9 2.26 -12.99 -3.85
N LEU A 10 1.06 -12.85 -3.30
CA LEU A 10 0.35 -13.87 -2.51
C LEU A 10 -0.96 -14.23 -3.22
N VAL A 11 -1.42 -15.48 -3.08
CA VAL A 11 -2.62 -15.95 -3.78
C VAL A 11 -3.45 -16.85 -2.88
N VAL A 12 -4.77 -16.62 -2.85
CA VAL A 12 -5.75 -17.57 -2.30
C VAL A 12 -6.40 -18.33 -3.45
N ARG A 13 -6.47 -19.66 -3.31
CA ARG A 13 -7.05 -20.57 -4.29
C ARG A 13 -8.01 -21.54 -3.61
N GLU A 14 -9.08 -21.88 -4.31
CA GLU A 14 -9.99 -22.97 -3.96
C GLU A 14 -10.19 -23.85 -5.21
N GLY A 15 -9.82 -25.12 -5.13
CA GLY A 15 -9.70 -25.99 -6.31
C GLY A 15 -8.77 -25.39 -7.37
N TYR A 16 -9.26 -25.26 -8.61
CA TYR A 16 -8.54 -24.64 -9.73
C TYR A 16 -8.80 -23.12 -9.87
N ALA A 17 -9.67 -22.55 -9.04
CA ALA A 17 -10.05 -21.14 -9.11
C ALA A 17 -9.12 -20.25 -8.26
N VAL A 18 -8.76 -19.09 -8.79
CA VAL A 18 -8.03 -18.05 -8.03
C VAL A 18 -9.05 -17.04 -7.49
N LEU A 19 -9.09 -16.88 -6.16
CA LEU A 19 -10.09 -16.04 -5.50
C LEU A 19 -9.55 -14.64 -5.19
N LEU A 20 -8.29 -14.56 -4.75
CA LEU A 20 -7.61 -13.33 -4.39
C LEU A 20 -6.14 -13.39 -4.83
N THR A 21 -5.66 -12.32 -5.45
CA THR A 21 -4.23 -12.07 -5.66
C THR A 21 -3.84 -10.81 -4.92
N ALA A 22 -2.76 -10.86 -4.14
CA ALA A 22 -2.24 -9.71 -3.43
C ALA A 22 -0.82 -9.39 -3.89
N GLU A 23 -0.52 -8.12 -4.19
CA GLU A 23 0.78 -7.69 -4.70
C GLU A 23 1.29 -6.45 -3.96
N LEU A 24 2.57 -6.45 -3.57
CA LEU A 24 3.27 -5.26 -3.07
C LEU A 24 4.01 -4.56 -4.20
N PHE A 25 3.94 -3.23 -4.27
CA PHE A 25 4.70 -2.40 -5.19
C PHE A 25 5.41 -1.29 -4.41
N LEU A 26 6.71 -1.16 -4.64
CA LEU A 26 7.55 -0.16 -4.01
C LEU A 26 8.01 0.87 -5.05
N SER A 27 7.81 2.14 -4.74
CA SER A 27 8.31 3.28 -5.51
C SER A 27 8.97 4.25 -4.55
N ILE A 28 10.15 3.86 -4.07
CA ILE A 28 10.93 4.54 -3.04
C ILE A 28 12.39 4.69 -3.50
N PRO A 29 13.06 5.81 -3.17
CA PRO A 29 14.46 6.03 -3.55
C PRO A 29 15.39 5.03 -2.88
N GLN A 30 16.23 4.36 -3.67
CA GLN A 30 17.12 3.29 -3.21
C GLN A 30 18.38 3.80 -2.52
N GLU A 31 18.73 5.07 -2.72
CA GLU A 31 19.87 5.74 -2.09
C GLU A 31 19.74 5.81 -0.55
N PHE A 32 18.52 5.72 -0.02
CA PHE A 32 18.25 5.67 1.42
C PHE A 32 17.92 4.23 1.82
N ALA A 33 18.95 3.44 2.13
CA ALA A 33 18.80 2.01 2.42
C ALA A 33 17.86 1.75 3.61
N ARG A 34 17.97 2.52 4.70
CA ARG A 34 17.11 2.36 5.88
C ARG A 34 15.65 2.69 5.60
N LEU A 35 15.40 3.73 4.82
CA LEU A 35 14.05 4.11 4.37
C LEU A 35 13.45 3.00 3.49
N THR A 36 14.25 2.49 2.54
CA THR A 36 13.84 1.41 1.64
C THR A 36 13.44 0.16 2.42
N ASP A 37 14.32 -0.29 3.31
CA ASP A 37 14.10 -1.44 4.17
C ASP A 37 12.89 -1.28 5.08
N PHE A 38 12.76 -0.12 5.73
CA PHE A 38 11.64 0.19 6.60
C PHE A 38 10.31 0.15 5.84
N THR A 39 10.30 0.73 4.65
CA THR A 39 9.09 0.83 3.84
C THR A 39 8.71 -0.53 3.26
N ALA A 40 9.68 -1.33 2.82
CA ALA A 40 9.46 -2.70 2.37
C ALA A 40 8.83 -3.55 3.49
N ARG A 41 9.43 -3.55 4.69
CA ARG A 41 8.89 -4.28 5.84
C ARG A 41 7.48 -3.82 6.22
N SER A 42 7.25 -2.50 6.22
CA SER A 42 5.92 -1.94 6.54
C SER A 42 4.86 -2.35 5.52
N GLY A 43 5.21 -2.31 4.23
CA GLY A 43 4.35 -2.78 3.14
C GLY A 43 4.05 -4.27 3.21
N GLU A 44 5.04 -5.10 3.56
CA GLU A 44 4.85 -6.53 3.75
C GLU A 44 3.92 -6.87 4.93
N VAL A 45 4.07 -6.16 6.05
CA VAL A 45 3.19 -6.33 7.21
C VAL A 45 1.74 -6.02 6.84
N MET A 46 1.52 -4.89 6.16
CA MET A 46 0.19 -4.50 5.66
C MET A 46 -0.37 -5.54 4.68
N LEU A 47 0.43 -5.96 3.70
CA LEU A 47 0.05 -6.96 2.71
C LEU A 47 -0.38 -8.27 3.37
N ARG A 48 0.41 -8.80 4.29
CA ARG A 48 0.13 -10.08 4.95
C ARG A 48 -1.11 -10.02 5.84
N ARG A 49 -1.32 -8.91 6.56
CA ARG A 49 -2.51 -8.71 7.39
C ARG A 49 -3.77 -8.71 6.51
N LEU A 50 -3.82 -7.82 5.52
CA LEU A 50 -4.99 -7.67 4.65
C LEU A 50 -5.22 -8.91 3.78
N PHE A 51 -4.16 -9.57 3.33
CA PHE A 51 -4.29 -10.83 2.60
C PHE A 51 -4.97 -11.93 3.42
N ARG A 52 -4.69 -12.00 4.72
CA ARG A 52 -5.36 -12.96 5.61
C ARG A 52 -6.86 -12.62 5.74
N GLU A 53 -7.16 -11.38 6.08
CA GLU A 53 -8.54 -10.90 6.28
C GLU A 53 -9.39 -11.03 5.01
N GLU A 54 -8.90 -10.50 3.89
CA GLU A 54 -9.60 -10.55 2.61
C GLU A 54 -9.59 -11.94 1.98
N GLY A 55 -8.57 -12.74 2.27
CA GLY A 55 -8.46 -14.12 1.82
C GLY A 55 -9.48 -15.04 2.50
N GLU A 56 -9.71 -14.87 3.80
CA GLU A 56 -10.77 -15.57 4.54
C GLU A 56 -12.16 -15.17 4.04
N ARG A 57 -12.40 -13.87 3.82
CA ARG A 57 -13.65 -13.39 3.22
C ARG A 57 -13.90 -13.99 1.85
N ALA A 58 -12.90 -13.94 0.96
CA ALA A 58 -13.02 -14.50 -0.38
C ALA A 58 -13.32 -16.01 -0.38
N ARG A 59 -12.72 -16.78 0.54
CA ARG A 59 -13.04 -18.21 0.71
C ARG A 59 -14.44 -18.44 1.24
N SER A 60 -14.85 -17.68 2.26
CA SER A 60 -16.19 -17.78 2.83
C SER A 60 -17.27 -17.48 1.79
N GLU A 61 -17.10 -16.40 1.02
CA GLU A 61 -18.01 -16.03 -0.06
C GLU A 61 -18.06 -17.11 -1.16
N TYR A 62 -16.92 -17.73 -1.51
CA TYR A 62 -16.86 -18.84 -2.45
C TYR A 62 -17.61 -20.09 -1.94
N LEU A 63 -17.45 -20.44 -0.65
CA LEU A 63 -18.10 -21.60 -0.04
C LEU A 63 -19.61 -21.39 0.16
N ALA A 64 -20.05 -20.16 0.44
CA ALA A 64 -21.46 -19.82 0.60
C ALA A 64 -22.26 -19.88 -0.71
N ALA A 65 -21.61 -19.91 -1.87
CA ALA A 65 -22.29 -20.05 -3.16
C ALA A 65 -22.80 -21.49 -3.36
N GLU A 66 -24.13 -21.64 -3.48
CA GLU A 66 -24.79 -22.95 -3.61
C GLU A 66 -24.60 -23.60 -4.99
N ASP A 67 -24.32 -22.83 -6.05
CA ASP A 67 -24.26 -23.33 -7.43
C ASP A 67 -22.82 -23.51 -7.97
N HIS A 68 -22.61 -24.62 -8.69
CA HIS A 68 -21.33 -24.95 -9.34
C HIS A 68 -20.95 -23.94 -10.42
N ALA A 69 -21.92 -23.42 -11.19
CA ALA A 69 -21.62 -22.41 -12.20
C ALA A 69 -21.29 -21.04 -11.57
N ALA A 70 -21.87 -20.71 -10.42
CA ALA A 70 -21.49 -19.53 -9.64
C ALA A 70 -20.04 -19.62 -9.13
N ARG A 71 -19.60 -20.79 -8.66
CA ARG A 71 -18.20 -21.04 -8.25
C ARG A 71 -17.22 -20.94 -9.42
N ALA A 72 -17.59 -21.45 -10.59
CA ALA A 72 -16.78 -21.35 -11.80
C ALA A 72 -16.63 -19.90 -12.33
N ARG A 73 -17.52 -18.98 -11.92
CA ARG A 73 -17.49 -17.56 -12.33
C ARG A 73 -16.77 -16.64 -11.34
N TRP A 74 -16.16 -17.16 -10.28
CA TRP A 74 -15.53 -16.31 -9.28
C TRP A 74 -14.48 -15.39 -9.91
N ARG A 75 -14.69 -14.08 -9.83
CA ARG A 75 -13.76 -13.09 -10.36
C ARG A 75 -12.57 -12.97 -9.42
N VAL A 76 -11.36 -12.96 -9.98
CA VAL A 76 -10.13 -12.72 -9.21
C VAL A 76 -10.21 -11.35 -8.55
N ARG A 77 -10.27 -11.30 -7.22
CA ARG A 77 -10.07 -10.07 -6.44
C ARG A 77 -8.59 -9.71 -6.46
N ARG A 78 -8.27 -8.43 -6.64
CA ARG A 78 -6.90 -7.92 -6.66
C ARG A 78 -6.68 -6.99 -5.49
N LEU A 79 -5.95 -7.46 -4.48
CA LEU A 79 -5.40 -6.63 -3.42
C LEU A 79 -4.05 -6.09 -3.88
N ARG A 80 -3.82 -4.80 -3.73
CA ARG A 80 -2.56 -4.17 -4.08
C ARG A 80 -2.14 -3.28 -2.94
N VAL A 81 -0.90 -3.44 -2.48
CA VAL A 81 -0.26 -2.53 -1.53
C VAL A 81 0.77 -1.74 -2.31
N THR A 82 0.64 -0.42 -2.35
CA THR A 82 1.62 0.48 -2.94
C THR A 82 2.31 1.28 -1.86
N ALA A 83 3.63 1.35 -1.89
CA ALA A 83 4.42 2.26 -1.09
C ALA A 83 5.07 3.31 -1.98
N ARG A 84 4.90 4.58 -1.63
CA ARG A 84 5.46 5.72 -2.36
C ARG A 84 6.16 6.66 -1.39
N CYS A 85 7.25 7.25 -1.83
CA CYS A 85 7.92 8.34 -1.13
C CYS A 85 7.70 9.64 -1.92
N GLU A 86 7.21 10.67 -1.22
CA GLU A 86 6.96 12.00 -1.77
C GLU A 86 7.78 13.03 -0.98
N PRO A 87 8.65 13.82 -1.62
CA PRO A 87 9.39 14.88 -0.93
C PRO A 87 8.43 15.89 -0.26
N THR A 88 8.74 16.27 0.99
CA THR A 88 7.98 17.29 1.72
C THR A 88 8.76 18.61 1.76
N ASP A 89 10.06 18.52 2.00
CA ASP A 89 11.07 19.57 1.92
C ASP A 89 12.44 18.92 1.67
N ASP A 90 13.52 19.70 1.74
CA ASP A 90 14.88 19.23 1.43
C ASP A 90 15.41 18.17 2.41
N ARG A 91 14.80 18.02 3.59
CA ARG A 91 15.26 17.11 4.66
C ARG A 91 14.26 16.02 4.99
N HIS A 92 13.03 16.11 4.51
CA HIS A 92 11.97 15.18 4.87
C HIS A 92 11.25 14.63 3.65
N CYS A 93 10.90 13.36 3.73
CA CYS A 93 10.00 12.72 2.80
C CYS A 93 8.80 12.11 3.51
N ARG A 94 7.68 12.08 2.80
CA ARG A 94 6.45 11.42 3.21
C ARG A 94 6.41 10.04 2.57
N VAL A 95 6.31 9.01 3.41
CA VAL A 95 6.05 7.64 2.99
C VAL A 95 4.56 7.38 3.08
N LEU A 96 3.94 7.12 1.93
CA LEU A 96 2.54 6.76 1.80
C LEU A 96 2.42 5.28 1.45
N LEU A 97 1.79 4.51 2.33
CA LEU A 97 1.38 3.14 2.10
C LEU A 97 -0.12 3.13 1.83
N THR A 98 -0.55 2.54 0.72
CA THR A 98 -1.97 2.44 0.36
C THR A 98 -2.28 1.02 -0.05
N ALA A 99 -3.33 0.46 0.53
CA ALA A 99 -3.88 -0.82 0.15
C ALA A 99 -5.21 -0.64 -0.57
N ASP A 100 -5.32 -1.17 -1.79
CA ASP A 100 -6.54 -1.15 -2.59
C ASP A 100 -7.00 -2.58 -2.93
N LEU A 101 -8.32 -2.78 -2.98
CA LEU A 101 -8.96 -4.00 -3.40
C LEU A 101 -9.86 -3.70 -4.59
N ASN A 102 -9.52 -4.24 -5.77
CA ASN A 102 -10.23 -3.96 -7.02
C ASN A 102 -10.40 -2.45 -7.30
N GLY A 103 -9.42 -1.63 -6.92
CA GLY A 103 -9.46 -0.18 -7.07
C GLY A 103 -10.14 0.59 -5.92
N THR A 104 -10.71 -0.09 -4.93
CA THR A 104 -11.26 0.54 -3.71
C THR A 104 -10.19 0.58 -2.63
N VAL A 105 -9.88 1.77 -2.11
CA VAL A 105 -8.92 1.91 -0.99
C VAL A 105 -9.50 1.28 0.27
N LEU A 106 -8.84 0.25 0.79
CA LEU A 106 -9.18 -0.37 2.06
C LEU A 106 -8.52 0.37 3.23
N GLN A 107 -7.26 0.76 3.04
CA GLN A 107 -6.46 1.36 4.10
C GLN A 107 -5.36 2.24 3.52
N SER A 108 -5.02 3.31 4.24
CA SER A 108 -3.85 4.15 3.97
C SER A 108 -3.10 4.45 5.26
N GLU A 109 -1.78 4.38 5.22
CA GLU A 109 -0.89 4.82 6.30
C GLU A 109 0.10 5.86 5.79
N GLU A 110 0.24 6.96 6.52
CA GLU A 110 1.19 8.03 6.23
C GLU A 110 2.23 8.11 7.35
N ARG A 111 3.51 8.20 6.97
CA ARG A 111 4.64 8.43 7.89
C ARG A 111 5.57 9.47 7.29
N VAL A 112 6.23 10.26 8.12
CA VAL A 112 7.24 11.23 7.67
C VAL A 112 8.61 10.78 8.14
N TRP A 113 9.56 10.79 7.23
CA TRP A 113 10.92 10.32 7.41
C TRP A 113 11.88 11.50 7.27
N ASN A 114 12.82 11.62 8.22
CA ASN A 114 13.95 12.53 8.13
C ASN A 114 15.06 11.85 7.32
N LEU A 115 15.42 12.44 6.19
CA LEU A 115 16.43 11.95 5.26
C LEU A 115 17.85 12.12 5.80
N GLU A 116 18.10 13.15 6.60
CA GLU A 116 19.41 13.45 7.19
C GLU A 116 19.74 12.48 8.34
N GLU A 117 18.78 12.27 9.24
CA GLU A 117 18.96 11.38 10.39
C GLU A 117 18.64 9.91 10.08
N GLU A 118 17.99 9.65 8.93
CA GLU A 118 17.40 8.36 8.57
C GLU A 118 16.46 7.79 9.64
N THR A 119 15.58 8.63 10.18
CA THR A 119 14.65 8.29 11.26
C THR A 119 13.20 8.68 10.93
N LEU A 120 12.26 8.02 11.60
CA LEU A 120 10.86 8.45 11.59
C LEU A 120 10.66 9.66 12.48
N LEU A 121 9.96 10.66 11.95
CA LEU A 121 9.52 11.77 12.78
C LEU A 121 8.39 11.35 13.73
N PRO A 122 8.43 11.81 14.99
CA PRO A 122 7.32 11.65 15.92
C PRO A 122 6.00 12.24 15.38
N PRO A 123 4.83 11.65 15.72
CA PRO A 123 3.53 12.08 15.21
C PRO A 123 3.18 13.56 15.39
N ARG A 124 3.70 14.21 16.44
CA ARG A 124 3.47 15.65 16.68
C ARG A 124 4.22 16.52 15.67
N GLN A 125 5.44 16.12 15.30
CA GLN A 125 6.30 16.85 14.36
C GLN A 125 5.84 16.62 12.91
N SER A 126 5.46 15.38 12.57
CA SER A 126 4.92 15.06 11.24
C SER A 126 3.66 15.86 10.91
N ARG A 127 2.69 15.95 11.83
CA ARG A 127 1.46 16.73 11.65
C ARG A 127 1.72 18.22 11.35
N ARG A 128 2.77 18.80 11.92
CA ARG A 128 3.15 20.20 11.68
C ARG A 128 3.64 20.38 10.25
N LEU A 129 4.47 19.46 9.75
CA LEU A 129 5.01 19.49 8.40
C LEU A 129 3.91 19.25 7.34
N THR A 130 3.03 18.26 7.54
CA THR A 130 1.93 17.99 6.60
C THR A 130 1.00 19.20 6.45
N ARG A 131 0.73 19.94 7.55
CA ARG A 131 -0.08 21.19 7.50
C ARG A 131 0.59 22.33 6.74
N VAL A 132 1.92 22.45 6.84
CA VAL A 132 2.68 23.49 6.14
C VAL A 132 2.75 23.19 4.64
N ALA A 133 2.91 21.93 4.26
CA ALA A 133 2.89 21.50 2.85
C ALA A 133 1.53 21.75 2.17
N VAL A 134 0.42 21.54 2.87
CA VAL A 134 -0.93 21.86 2.36
C VAL A 134 -1.11 23.36 2.13
N LYS A 135 -0.58 24.22 3.01
CA LYS A 135 -0.63 25.68 2.82
C LYS A 135 0.24 26.18 1.66
N LYS A 136 1.28 25.44 1.27
CA LYS A 136 2.16 25.79 0.15
C LYS A 136 1.64 25.31 -1.21
N ARG A 137 0.61 24.45 -1.27
CA ARG A 137 -0.07 24.17 -2.55
C ARG A 137 -0.85 25.43 -2.95
N PRO A 138 -0.52 26.11 -4.06
CA PRO A 138 -1.42 27.13 -4.57
C PRO A 138 -2.70 26.40 -4.96
N THR A 139 -3.81 26.80 -4.36
CA THR A 139 -5.13 26.64 -4.98
C THR A 139 -5.03 27.34 -6.33
N SER A 140 -4.74 26.58 -7.39
CA SER A 140 -4.98 27.01 -8.75
C SER A 140 -6.49 27.13 -8.90
N THR A 141 -6.96 28.32 -8.59
CA THR A 141 -8.30 28.79 -8.95
C THR A 141 -8.14 29.57 -10.24
N LYS A 142 -8.99 29.24 -11.21
CA LYS A 142 -9.28 29.91 -12.50
C LYS A 142 -8.37 29.53 -13.67
N ASN A 143 -8.95 28.86 -14.66
CA ASN A 143 -9.71 29.56 -15.71
C ASN A 143 -11.04 28.84 -15.98
#